data_AF-A0A7X8GID8-F1
#
_entry.id   AF-A0A7X8GID8-F1
#
_cell.length_a   1.000
_cell.length_b   1.000
_cell.length_c   1.000
_cell.angle_alpha   90.00
_cell.angle_beta   90.00
_cell.angle_gamma   90.00
#
_symmetry.space_group_name_H-M   'P 1'
#
loop_
_entity.id
_entity.type
_entity.pdbx_description
1 polymer ?
#
loop_
_entity_poly.entity_id
_entity_poly.type
_entity_poly.pdbx_seq_one_letter_code
_entity_poly.pdbx_strand_id
1 'polypeptide(L)'
;MSVPNFFIVGAAKSGTTSLYHYLRQHPQVFMSPVKEPSHFMDWPGGIRSFEDYLSLFSKAAGAKAVGEASTGYLYEPHAAGRIKEAFPDARILMILRNPVDMCFALWRHMRRLGKRGESLSFESALEKERSRMSDGRFRAACVESWHANFYYFQRGLYHHQVARYLETFGKDRVLVLLFESFTDRPLEACRSVFRFLSVAEDFTPSMRKHNVGVEFRHRGLQKALDEGRLIPGEPGAPKSSRFLQTIEGWLRILNLKPTPRMASDTRMRLMDAYAHDVELLGRLLERDLSTWLRGDAR
;
A
#
# COMPACT_ATOMS: atom_id res chain seq x y z
N MET A 1 21.82 -5.27 -19.07
CA MET A 1 21.06 -4.45 -18.08
C MET A 1 20.45 -5.39 -17.06
N SER A 2 20.43 -5.00 -15.78
CA SER A 2 19.69 -5.77 -14.77
C SER A 2 18.20 -5.52 -14.95
N VAL A 3 17.40 -6.58 -14.97
CA VAL A 3 15.94 -6.51 -15.14
C VAL A 3 15.23 -6.92 -13.84
N PRO A 4 14.00 -6.45 -13.58
CA PRO A 4 13.27 -6.88 -12.41
C PRO A 4 12.96 -8.38 -12.48
N ASN A 5 13.13 -9.05 -11.34
CA ASN A 5 12.84 -10.47 -11.15
C ASN A 5 11.87 -10.72 -9.98
N PHE A 6 11.39 -9.67 -9.30
CA PHE A 6 10.24 -9.77 -8.41
C PHE A 6 9.37 -8.50 -8.35
N PHE A 7 8.10 -8.68 -7.97
CA PHE A 7 7.09 -7.63 -7.97
C PHE A 7 6.27 -7.65 -6.68
N ILE A 8 6.17 -6.49 -6.01
CA ILE A 8 5.20 -6.29 -4.92
C ILE A 8 3.91 -5.75 -5.54
N VAL A 9 2.95 -6.64 -5.79
CA VAL A 9 1.76 -6.32 -6.61
C VAL A 9 0.61 -5.71 -5.81
N GLY A 10 0.64 -5.80 -4.49
CA GLY A 10 -0.46 -5.33 -3.65
C GLY A 10 -0.46 -5.95 -2.26
N ALA A 11 -1.56 -5.85 -1.53
CA ALA A 11 -2.69 -4.98 -1.81
C ALA A 11 -2.39 -3.53 -1.41
N ALA A 12 -3.11 -2.57 -1.98
CA ALA A 12 -3.01 -1.18 -1.53
C ALA A 12 -3.41 -1.09 -0.05
N LYS A 13 -2.72 -0.24 0.70
CA LYS A 13 -3.00 0.02 2.13
C LYS A 13 -2.83 -1.20 3.06
N SER A 14 -2.05 -2.19 2.62
CA SER A 14 -1.69 -3.38 3.39
C SER A 14 -0.21 -3.43 3.79
N GLY A 15 0.48 -2.30 3.93
CA GLY A 15 1.86 -2.26 4.44
C GLY A 15 2.98 -2.40 3.40
N THR A 16 2.65 -2.44 2.10
CA THR A 16 3.64 -2.60 1.02
C THR A 16 4.71 -1.51 0.99
N THR A 17 4.43 -0.28 1.44
CA THR A 17 5.45 0.78 1.55
C THR A 17 6.49 0.48 2.62
N SER A 18 6.08 -0.04 3.79
CA SER A 18 7.02 -0.44 4.82
C SER A 18 7.91 -1.57 4.31
N LEU A 19 7.30 -2.58 3.68
CA LEU A 19 8.06 -3.69 3.09
C LEU A 19 9.05 -3.21 2.01
N TYR A 20 8.61 -2.33 1.10
CA TYR A 20 9.49 -1.69 0.10
C TYR A 20 10.73 -1.04 0.77
N HIS A 21 10.54 -0.29 1.86
CA HIS A 21 11.65 0.35 2.57
C HIS A 21 12.52 -0.63 3.35
N TYR A 22 11.97 -1.72 3.88
CA TYR A 22 12.76 -2.77 4.55
C TYR A 22 13.61 -3.53 3.54
N LEU A 23 13.04 -3.93 2.40
CA LEU A 23 13.76 -4.64 1.34
C LEU A 23 14.87 -3.79 0.73
N ARG A 24 14.64 -2.49 0.51
CA ARG A 24 15.63 -1.57 -0.06
C ARG A 24 16.91 -1.42 0.80
N GLN A 25 16.86 -1.79 2.07
CA GLN A 25 18.04 -1.77 2.96
C GLN A 25 18.94 -2.99 2.77
N HIS A 26 18.45 -4.09 2.20
CA HIS A 26 19.21 -5.33 2.11
C HIS A 26 20.28 -5.25 1.01
N PRO A 27 21.55 -5.62 1.27
CA PRO A 27 22.67 -5.45 0.33
C PRO A 27 22.61 -6.29 -0.95
N GLN A 28 21.62 -7.18 -1.08
CA GLN A 28 21.42 -8.08 -2.23
C GLN A 28 20.10 -7.81 -2.94
N VAL A 29 19.36 -6.80 -2.48
CA VAL A 29 18.06 -6.41 -3.00
C VAL A 29 18.16 -5.01 -3.57
N PHE A 30 17.79 -4.85 -4.83
CA PHE A 30 17.60 -3.55 -5.46
C PHE A 30 16.10 -3.32 -5.65
N MET A 31 15.58 -2.25 -5.02
CA MET A 31 14.23 -1.77 -5.31
C MET A 31 14.31 -0.60 -6.29
N SER A 32 13.42 -0.58 -7.28
CA SER A 32 13.21 0.59 -8.14
C SER A 32 13.16 1.87 -7.29
N PRO A 33 13.89 2.94 -7.65
CA PRO A 33 13.88 4.20 -6.90
C PRO A 33 12.52 4.89 -6.96
N VAL A 34 11.74 4.61 -8.02
CA VAL A 34 10.35 5.05 -8.18
C VAL A 34 9.43 3.95 -7.66
N LYS A 35 8.69 4.25 -6.58
CA LYS A 35 7.61 3.38 -6.10
C LYS A 35 6.33 3.69 -6.90
N GLU A 36 5.50 2.67 -7.13
CA GLU A 36 4.31 2.71 -7.99
C GLU A 36 4.62 3.11 -9.45
N PRO A 37 5.66 2.55 -10.10
CA PRO A 37 5.92 2.84 -11.52
C PRO A 37 4.72 2.53 -12.42
N SER A 38 3.85 1.59 -12.00
CA SER A 38 2.53 1.39 -12.59
C SER A 38 2.55 1.00 -14.07
N HIS A 39 3.69 0.49 -14.55
CA HIS A 39 3.95 0.20 -15.95
C HIS A 39 2.97 -0.81 -16.55
N PHE A 40 2.68 -1.87 -15.79
CA PHE A 40 1.79 -2.94 -16.23
C PHE A 40 0.29 -2.63 -16.08
N MET A 41 -0.08 -1.43 -15.64
CA MET A 41 -1.48 -1.00 -15.51
C MET A 41 -2.00 -0.31 -16.77
N ASP A 42 -3.33 -0.35 -16.94
CA ASP A 42 -4.01 0.50 -17.91
C ASP A 42 -4.33 1.88 -17.29
N TRP A 43 -3.26 2.62 -16.98
CA TRP A 43 -3.35 3.97 -16.42
C TRP A 43 -2.31 4.89 -17.07
N PRO A 44 -2.72 6.06 -17.61
CA PRO A 44 -1.80 7.01 -18.24
C PRO A 44 -0.82 7.66 -17.26
N GLY A 45 -1.09 7.64 -15.95
CA GLY A 45 -0.18 8.19 -14.94
C GLY A 45 1.01 7.29 -14.58
N GLY A 46 1.08 6.08 -15.13
CA GLY A 46 2.24 5.19 -14.99
C GLY A 46 3.32 5.43 -16.05
N ILE A 47 4.49 4.84 -15.86
CA ILE A 47 5.58 4.87 -16.85
C ILE A 47 5.17 4.02 -18.05
N ARG A 48 5.05 4.62 -19.23
CA ARG A 48 4.48 3.94 -20.41
C ARG A 48 5.52 3.27 -21.30
N SER A 49 6.69 3.88 -21.46
CA SER A 49 7.78 3.29 -22.23
C SER A 49 8.41 2.13 -21.47
N PHE A 50 8.60 1.00 -22.15
CA PHE A 50 9.31 -0.15 -21.59
C PHE A 50 10.79 0.19 -21.34
N GLU A 51 11.39 1.02 -22.19
CA GLU A 51 12.76 1.50 -22.02
C GLU A 51 12.90 2.37 -20.76
N ASP A 52 12.01 3.35 -20.58
CA ASP A 52 11.99 4.19 -19.38
C ASP A 52 11.77 3.33 -18.13
N TYR A 53 10.88 2.34 -18.23
CA TYR A 53 10.65 1.40 -17.14
C TYR A 53 11.90 0.58 -16.80
N LEU A 54 12.61 0.03 -17.80
CA LEU A 54 13.86 -0.72 -17.58
C LEU A 54 14.99 0.18 -17.05
N SER A 55 15.01 1.46 -17.42
CA SER A 55 16.01 2.43 -16.94
C SER A 55 16.02 2.58 -15.41
N LEU A 56 14.88 2.31 -14.75
CA LEU A 56 14.75 2.32 -13.28
C LEU A 56 15.70 1.33 -12.58
N PHE A 57 16.13 0.29 -13.29
CA PHE A 57 16.95 -0.80 -12.76
C PHE A 57 18.42 -0.72 -13.20
N SER A 58 18.80 0.33 -13.92
CA SER A 58 20.18 0.56 -14.41
C SER A 58 21.25 0.51 -13.31
N LYS A 59 20.89 0.91 -12.08
CA LYS A 59 21.77 0.95 -10.90
C LYS A 59 21.73 -0.30 -10.02
N ALA A 60 21.11 -1.39 -10.46
CA ALA A 60 21.00 -2.60 -9.64
C ALA A 60 22.34 -3.30 -9.36
N ALA A 61 23.40 -2.99 -10.12
CA ALA A 61 24.80 -3.33 -9.81
C ALA A 61 25.04 -4.79 -9.39
N GLY A 62 24.34 -5.75 -10.01
CA GLY A 62 24.50 -7.18 -9.70
C GLY A 62 23.72 -7.67 -8.48
N ALA A 63 22.77 -6.89 -7.94
CA ALA A 63 21.83 -7.35 -6.93
C ALA A 63 21.12 -8.64 -7.37
N LYS A 64 21.00 -9.61 -6.45
CA LYS A 64 20.36 -10.90 -6.71
C LYS A 64 18.85 -10.75 -6.92
N ALA A 65 18.21 -9.91 -6.11
CA ALA A 65 16.80 -9.63 -6.20
C ALA A 65 16.60 -8.19 -6.67
N VAL A 66 15.95 -8.00 -7.81
CA VAL A 66 15.69 -6.69 -8.41
C VAL A 66 14.18 -6.56 -8.55
N GLY A 67 13.58 -5.55 -7.95
CA GLY A 67 12.11 -5.49 -7.92
C GLY A 67 11.51 -4.10 -7.84
N GLU A 68 10.21 -4.07 -8.03
CA GLU A 68 9.39 -2.86 -7.94
C GLU A 68 8.13 -3.12 -7.11
N ALA A 69 7.40 -2.05 -6.81
CA ALA A 69 6.19 -2.13 -5.99
C ALA A 69 5.10 -1.20 -6.53
N SER A 70 4.11 -1.79 -7.19
CA SER A 70 2.90 -1.12 -7.68
C SER A 70 1.67 -1.85 -7.18
N THR A 71 0.98 -1.26 -6.21
CA THR A 71 -0.11 -1.92 -5.47
C THR A 71 -1.42 -2.07 -6.26
N GLY A 72 -1.52 -1.39 -7.40
CA GLY A 72 -2.63 -1.54 -8.31
C GLY A 72 -2.56 -2.81 -9.16
N TYR A 73 -1.38 -3.42 -9.31
CA TYR A 73 -1.21 -4.65 -10.10
C TYR A 73 -2.09 -5.80 -9.61
N LEU A 74 -2.23 -5.97 -8.30
CA LEU A 74 -3.10 -7.02 -7.74
C LEU A 74 -4.54 -6.89 -8.24
N TYR A 75 -5.06 -5.68 -8.37
CA TYR A 75 -6.43 -5.44 -8.85
C TYR A 75 -6.54 -5.44 -10.37
N GLU A 76 -5.57 -4.84 -11.06
CA GLU A 76 -5.55 -4.71 -12.53
C GLU A 76 -5.63 -6.10 -13.21
N PRO A 77 -6.70 -6.40 -13.98
CA PRO A 77 -6.91 -7.72 -14.56
C PRO A 77 -5.78 -8.18 -15.49
N HIS A 78 -5.18 -7.26 -16.24
CA HIS A 78 -4.16 -7.61 -17.24
C HIS A 78 -2.72 -7.58 -16.69
N ALA A 79 -2.50 -7.09 -15.46
CA ALA A 79 -1.15 -6.90 -14.95
C ALA A 79 -0.38 -8.22 -14.79
N ALA A 80 -1.01 -9.28 -14.29
CA ALA A 80 -0.38 -10.58 -14.11
C ALA A 80 0.15 -11.15 -15.45
N GLY A 81 -0.70 -11.15 -16.49
CA GLY A 81 -0.33 -11.63 -17.82
C GLY A 81 0.80 -10.80 -18.46
N ARG A 82 0.71 -9.48 -18.39
CA ARG A 82 1.76 -8.59 -18.94
C ARG A 82 3.10 -8.76 -18.20
N ILE A 83 3.08 -8.93 -16.87
CA ILE A 83 4.30 -9.22 -16.10
C ILE A 83 4.87 -10.58 -16.51
N LYS A 84 4.03 -11.61 -16.68
CA LYS A 84 4.48 -12.95 -17.07
C LYS A 84 5.09 -12.97 -18.46
N GLU A 85 4.51 -12.24 -19.40
CA GLU A 85 5.03 -12.09 -20.76
C GLU A 85 6.41 -11.43 -20.76
N ALA A 86 6.58 -10.34 -20.01
CA ALA A 86 7.85 -9.62 -19.94
C ALA A 86 8.92 -10.34 -19.08
N PHE A 87 8.51 -10.98 -17.98
CA PHE A 87 9.37 -11.60 -16.98
C PHE A 87 8.80 -12.96 -16.52
N PRO A 88 8.96 -14.03 -17.33
CA PRO A 88 8.33 -15.34 -17.09
C PRO A 88 8.67 -15.99 -15.75
N ASP A 89 9.87 -15.74 -15.24
CA ASP A 89 10.39 -16.32 -13.99
C ASP A 89 10.22 -15.39 -12.77
N ALA A 90 9.50 -14.28 -12.94
CA ALA A 90 9.33 -13.32 -11.86
C ALA A 90 8.67 -13.94 -10.63
N ARG A 91 9.14 -13.52 -9.46
CA ARG A 91 8.50 -13.82 -8.17
C ARG A 91 7.51 -12.74 -7.81
N ILE A 92 6.35 -13.13 -7.32
CA ILE A 92 5.26 -12.23 -6.97
C ILE A 92 5.10 -12.20 -5.47
N LEU A 93 5.02 -10.99 -4.92
CA LEU A 93 4.83 -10.74 -3.50
C LEU A 93 3.56 -9.91 -3.31
N MET A 94 2.74 -10.29 -2.35
CA MET A 94 1.59 -9.50 -1.95
C MET A 94 1.37 -9.56 -0.43
N ILE A 95 0.85 -8.47 0.12
CA ILE A 95 0.40 -8.38 1.50
C ILE A 95 -1.11 -8.14 1.49
N LEU A 96 -1.87 -9.04 2.07
CA LEU A 96 -3.32 -8.90 2.22
C LEU A 96 -3.64 -8.41 3.63
N ARG A 97 -4.73 -7.68 3.78
CA ARG A 97 -5.21 -7.12 5.05
C ARG A 97 -6.70 -7.44 5.14
N ASN A 98 -7.27 -7.48 6.35
CA ASN A 98 -8.73 -7.49 6.48
C ASN A 98 -9.39 -6.53 5.45
N PRO A 99 -10.25 -7.03 4.55
CA PRO A 99 -10.74 -6.26 3.42
C PRO A 99 -11.56 -5.03 3.85
N VAL A 100 -12.25 -5.10 4.99
CA VAL A 100 -12.98 -3.97 5.57
C VAL A 100 -12.02 -2.85 5.97
N ASP A 101 -10.93 -3.19 6.65
CA ASP A 101 -9.95 -2.23 7.11
C ASP A 101 -9.11 -1.67 5.95
N MET A 102 -8.82 -2.50 4.95
CA MET A 102 -8.15 -2.05 3.73
C MET A 102 -9.01 -1.05 2.97
N CYS A 103 -10.28 -1.40 2.71
CA CYS A 103 -11.28 -0.56 2.06
C CYS A 103 -11.37 0.82 2.74
N PHE A 104 -11.50 0.84 4.07
CA PHE A 104 -11.52 2.09 4.84
C PHE A 104 -10.21 2.87 4.76
N ALA A 105 -9.06 2.19 4.84
CA ALA A 105 -7.75 2.82 4.73
C ALA A 105 -7.50 3.41 3.33
N LEU A 106 -8.07 2.80 2.28
CA LEU A 106 -8.01 3.31 0.91
C LEU A 106 -8.85 4.57 0.76
N TRP A 107 -10.09 4.57 1.26
CA TRP A 107 -10.92 5.77 1.31
C TRP A 107 -10.23 6.92 2.07
N ARG A 108 -9.67 6.65 3.27
CA ARG A 108 -8.91 7.66 4.02
C ARG A 108 -7.73 8.20 3.22
N HIS A 109 -7.03 7.34 2.49
CA HIS A 109 -5.94 7.77 1.63
C HIS A 109 -6.44 8.71 0.53
N MET A 110 -7.52 8.35 -0.15
CA MET A 110 -8.12 9.19 -1.19
C MET A 110 -8.59 10.53 -0.64
N ARG A 111 -9.19 10.58 0.54
CA ARG A 111 -9.56 11.86 1.17
C ARG A 111 -8.38 12.79 1.42
N ARG A 112 -7.20 12.25 1.73
CA ARG A 112 -5.98 13.05 1.96
C ARG A 112 -5.43 13.70 0.70
N LEU A 113 -5.81 13.20 -0.48
CA LEU A 113 -5.40 13.79 -1.76
C LEU A 113 -6.19 15.07 -2.07
N GLY A 114 -7.21 15.42 -1.28
CA GLY A 114 -7.96 16.67 -1.41
C GLY A 114 -8.67 16.77 -2.75
N LYS A 115 -8.42 17.84 -3.51
CA LYS A 115 -9.06 18.08 -4.83
C LYS A 115 -8.88 16.94 -5.84
N ARG A 116 -7.84 16.12 -5.66
CA ARG A 116 -7.51 14.96 -6.52
C ARG A 116 -8.11 13.64 -6.03
N GLY A 117 -8.87 13.68 -4.95
CA GLY A 117 -9.29 12.52 -4.19
C GLY A 117 -10.77 12.53 -3.82
N GLU A 118 -11.07 11.90 -2.69
CA GLU A 118 -12.44 11.68 -2.26
C GLU A 118 -12.96 12.84 -1.38
N SER A 119 -14.16 13.33 -1.71
CA SER A 119 -14.85 14.36 -0.94
C SER A 119 -15.99 13.79 -0.10
N LEU A 120 -16.51 12.62 -0.46
CA LEU A 120 -17.64 11.99 0.21
C LEU A 120 -17.25 11.36 1.56
N SER A 121 -18.27 11.14 2.40
CA SER A 121 -18.17 10.23 3.54
C SER A 121 -17.84 8.81 3.06
N PHE A 122 -17.45 7.92 3.96
CA PHE A 122 -17.09 6.55 3.58
C PHE A 122 -18.31 5.80 3.04
N GLU A 123 -19.44 5.92 3.74
CA GLU A 123 -20.71 5.31 3.39
C GLU A 123 -21.23 5.79 2.05
N SER A 124 -21.28 7.10 1.81
CA SER A 124 -21.73 7.65 0.52
C SER A 124 -20.76 7.31 -0.61
N ALA A 125 -19.47 7.18 -0.33
CA ALA A 125 -18.49 6.75 -1.32
C ALA A 125 -18.70 5.28 -1.74
N LEU A 126 -19.03 4.39 -0.80
CA LEU A 126 -19.40 2.99 -1.09
C LEU A 126 -20.68 2.92 -1.94
N GLU A 127 -21.70 3.71 -1.62
CA GLU A 127 -22.95 3.76 -2.41
C GLU A 127 -22.70 4.22 -3.86
N LYS A 128 -21.74 5.14 -4.07
CA LYS A 128 -21.39 5.64 -5.40
C LYS A 128 -20.50 4.69 -6.20
N GLU A 129 -19.85 3.72 -5.57
CA GLU A 129 -18.86 2.86 -6.20
C GLU A 129 -19.38 2.19 -7.48
N ARG A 130 -20.54 1.53 -7.41
CA ARG A 130 -21.13 0.86 -8.57
C ARG A 130 -21.34 1.82 -9.74
N SER A 131 -21.87 3.03 -9.46
CA SER A 131 -22.08 4.05 -10.50
C SER A 131 -20.77 4.56 -11.11
N ARG A 132 -19.72 4.69 -10.30
CA ARG A 132 -18.38 5.10 -10.76
C ARG A 132 -17.70 4.05 -11.65
N MET A 133 -17.99 2.78 -11.43
CA MET A 133 -17.46 1.68 -12.27
C MET A 133 -18.09 1.69 -13.66
N SER A 134 -19.36 2.04 -13.77
CA SER A 134 -20.08 2.11 -15.04
C SER A 134 -19.95 3.46 -15.77
N ASP A 135 -19.47 4.51 -15.10
CA ASP A 135 -19.38 5.86 -15.69
C ASP A 135 -18.01 6.10 -16.35
N GLY A 136 -17.98 6.01 -17.68
CA GLY A 136 -16.79 6.32 -18.48
C GLY A 136 -16.27 7.76 -18.29
N ARG A 137 -17.15 8.72 -17.97
CA ARG A 137 -16.74 10.11 -17.69
C ARG A 137 -16.01 10.21 -16.37
N PHE A 138 -16.43 9.46 -15.35
CA PHE A 138 -15.71 9.38 -14.09
C PHE A 138 -14.30 8.80 -14.30
N ARG A 139 -14.17 7.72 -15.08
CA ARG A 139 -12.87 7.13 -15.43
C ARG A 139 -11.98 8.13 -16.18
N ALA A 140 -12.53 8.87 -17.15
CA ALA A 140 -11.79 9.87 -17.92
C ALA A 140 -11.35 11.08 -17.07
N ALA A 141 -12.16 11.49 -16.07
CA ALA A 141 -11.81 12.56 -15.15
C ALA A 141 -10.70 12.18 -14.16
N CYS A 142 -10.50 10.89 -13.94
CA CYS A 142 -9.47 10.33 -13.06
C CYS A 142 -8.08 10.27 -13.76
N VAL A 143 -7.57 11.42 -14.21
CA VAL A 143 -6.26 11.50 -14.88
C VAL A 143 -5.12 11.39 -13.88
N GLU A 144 -5.15 12.25 -12.84
CA GLU A 144 -4.08 12.34 -11.83
C GLU A 144 -4.15 11.23 -10.75
N SER A 145 -5.27 10.51 -10.68
CA SER A 145 -5.51 9.41 -9.73
C SER A 145 -6.07 8.24 -10.49
N TRP A 146 -5.52 7.04 -10.34
CA TRP A 146 -6.10 5.85 -10.97
C TRP A 146 -7.54 5.62 -10.46
N HIS A 147 -8.50 5.53 -11.38
CA HIS A 147 -9.94 5.41 -11.10
C HIS A 147 -10.29 4.28 -10.12
N ALA A 148 -9.57 3.14 -10.19
CA ALA A 148 -9.78 2.01 -9.29
C ALA A 148 -9.33 2.24 -7.84
N ASN A 149 -8.75 3.40 -7.52
CA ASN A 149 -8.55 3.83 -6.14
C ASN A 149 -9.85 4.37 -5.49
N PHE A 150 -10.93 4.54 -6.25
CA PHE A 150 -12.27 4.90 -5.76
C PHE A 150 -13.24 3.71 -5.69
N TYR A 151 -12.76 2.50 -6.02
CA TYR A 151 -13.53 1.26 -5.95
C TYR A 151 -13.20 0.52 -4.65
N TYR A 152 -13.61 1.09 -3.53
CA TYR A 152 -13.19 0.67 -2.20
C TYR A 152 -13.59 -0.77 -1.87
N PHE A 153 -14.84 -1.14 -2.13
CA PHE A 153 -15.36 -2.48 -1.91
C PHE A 153 -14.68 -3.50 -2.84
N GLN A 154 -14.66 -3.22 -4.15
CA GLN A 154 -14.09 -4.11 -5.17
C GLN A 154 -12.61 -4.41 -4.94
N ARG A 155 -11.84 -3.42 -4.47
CA ARG A 155 -10.42 -3.61 -4.15
C ARG A 155 -10.20 -4.64 -3.03
N GLY A 156 -11.21 -4.92 -2.21
CA GLY A 156 -11.16 -5.90 -1.13
C GLY A 156 -11.61 -7.32 -1.51
N LEU A 157 -12.14 -7.53 -2.72
CA LEU A 157 -12.51 -8.86 -3.22
C LEU A 157 -11.26 -9.59 -3.73
N TYR A 158 -10.50 -10.17 -2.82
CA TYR A 158 -9.16 -10.68 -3.09
C TYR A 158 -9.15 -12.04 -3.77
N HIS A 159 -10.15 -12.89 -3.58
CA HIS A 159 -10.08 -14.29 -4.05
C HIS A 159 -9.67 -14.39 -5.53
N HIS A 160 -10.42 -13.74 -6.42
CA HIS A 160 -10.15 -13.79 -7.86
C HIS A 160 -8.85 -13.05 -8.25
N GLN A 161 -8.48 -12.00 -7.50
CA GLN A 161 -7.25 -11.24 -7.74
C GLN A 161 -6.02 -12.10 -7.43
N VAL A 162 -6.04 -12.83 -6.32
CA VAL A 162 -4.96 -13.71 -5.87
C VAL A 162 -4.89 -14.97 -6.74
N ALA A 163 -6.04 -15.58 -7.05
CA ALA A 163 -6.14 -16.74 -7.93
C ALA A 163 -5.44 -16.50 -9.28
N ARG A 164 -5.71 -15.34 -9.90
CA ARG A 164 -5.07 -14.94 -11.17
C ARG A 164 -3.55 -15.03 -11.12
N TYR A 165 -2.92 -14.58 -10.04
CA TYR A 165 -1.46 -14.63 -9.90
C TYR A 165 -0.95 -16.05 -9.64
N LEU A 166 -1.67 -16.84 -8.83
CA LEU A 166 -1.33 -18.24 -8.57
C LEU A 166 -1.43 -19.09 -9.85
N GLU A 167 -2.46 -18.89 -10.66
CA GLU A 167 -2.66 -19.55 -11.95
C GLU A 167 -1.59 -19.16 -12.97
N THR A 168 -1.20 -17.88 -13.00
CA THR A 168 -0.24 -17.35 -13.98
C THR A 168 1.22 -17.72 -13.66
N PHE A 169 1.61 -17.68 -12.38
CA PHE A 169 3.01 -17.85 -11.96
C PHE A 169 3.28 -19.20 -11.28
N GLY A 170 2.25 -19.89 -10.80
CA GLY A 170 2.36 -21.07 -9.95
C GLY A 170 2.59 -20.72 -8.47
N LYS A 171 2.16 -21.61 -7.57
CA LYS A 171 2.23 -21.41 -6.10
C LYS A 171 3.66 -21.08 -5.63
N ASP A 172 4.68 -21.71 -6.19
CA ASP A 172 6.08 -21.55 -5.77
C ASP A 172 6.68 -20.16 -6.09
N ARG A 173 6.05 -19.43 -7.02
CA ARG A 173 6.48 -18.09 -7.45
C ARG A 173 5.61 -16.99 -6.85
N VAL A 174 4.68 -17.31 -5.93
CA VAL A 174 3.79 -16.33 -5.30
C VAL A 174 3.88 -16.44 -3.78
N LEU A 175 4.31 -15.37 -3.13
CA LEU A 175 4.31 -15.25 -1.67
C LEU A 175 3.21 -14.30 -1.21
N VAL A 176 2.31 -14.82 -0.37
CA VAL A 176 1.24 -14.06 0.28
C VAL A 176 1.54 -13.87 1.76
N LEU A 177 1.68 -12.61 2.18
CA LEU A 177 1.78 -12.19 3.58
C LEU A 177 0.43 -11.68 4.08
N LEU A 178 0.16 -11.85 5.37
CA LEU A 178 -0.97 -11.20 6.05
C LEU A 178 -0.47 -9.97 6.81
N PHE A 179 -1.20 -8.87 6.70
CA PHE A 179 -0.84 -7.58 7.28
C PHE A 179 -0.72 -7.64 8.80
N GLU A 180 -1.59 -8.39 9.45
CA GLU A 180 -1.60 -8.59 10.90
C GLU A 180 -0.29 -9.25 11.34
N SER A 181 0.11 -10.34 10.70
CA SER A 181 1.38 -11.01 10.98
C SER A 181 2.59 -10.13 10.62
N PHE A 182 2.52 -9.40 9.51
CA PHE A 182 3.57 -8.47 9.10
C PHE A 182 3.77 -7.31 10.09
N THR A 183 2.69 -6.82 10.69
CA THR A 183 2.76 -5.72 11.66
C THR A 183 3.14 -6.17 13.07
N ASP A 184 2.74 -7.38 13.46
CA ASP A 184 3.09 -8.02 14.72
C ASP A 184 4.57 -8.45 14.74
N ARG A 185 5.02 -9.17 13.69
CA ARG A 185 6.36 -9.74 13.57
C ARG A 185 7.04 -9.33 12.25
N PRO A 186 7.39 -8.03 12.08
CA PRO A 186 7.91 -7.52 10.82
C PRO A 186 9.25 -8.14 10.40
N LEU A 187 10.13 -8.47 11.36
CA LEU A 187 11.41 -9.12 11.06
C LEU A 187 11.22 -10.52 10.48
N GLU A 188 10.32 -11.30 11.05
CA GLU A 188 10.03 -12.66 10.57
C GLU A 188 9.43 -12.63 9.17
N ALA A 189 8.50 -11.70 8.91
CA ALA A 189 7.95 -11.50 7.59
C ALA A 189 9.03 -11.08 6.57
N CYS A 190 9.97 -10.20 6.94
CA CYS A 190 11.12 -9.88 6.10
C CYS A 190 11.99 -11.10 5.80
N ARG A 191 12.28 -11.95 6.80
CA ARG A 191 13.04 -13.20 6.61
C ARG A 191 12.33 -14.17 5.66
N SER A 192 11.00 -14.30 5.76
CA SER A 192 10.22 -15.09 4.79
C SER A 192 10.37 -14.56 3.36
N VAL A 193 10.38 -13.23 3.19
CA VAL A 193 10.62 -12.62 1.87
C VAL A 193 12.07 -12.84 1.42
N PHE A 194 13.06 -12.74 2.30
CA PHE A 194 14.46 -12.99 1.95
C PHE A 194 14.68 -14.42 1.44
N ARG A 195 14.11 -15.41 2.14
CA ARG A 195 14.12 -16.81 1.71
C ARG A 195 13.47 -17.00 0.34
N PHE A 196 12.28 -16.42 0.17
CA PHE A 196 11.53 -16.48 -1.07
C PHE A 196 12.29 -15.84 -2.24
N LEU A 197 13.02 -14.75 -2.00
CA LEU A 197 13.87 -14.08 -2.99
C LEU A 197 15.26 -14.72 -3.14
N SER A 198 15.59 -15.74 -2.33
CA SER A 198 16.90 -16.40 -2.30
C SER A 198 18.07 -15.45 -2.01
N VAL A 199 17.86 -14.52 -1.08
CA VAL A 199 18.89 -13.63 -0.53
C VAL A 199 19.19 -13.99 0.92
N ALA A 200 20.26 -13.42 1.49
CA ALA A 200 20.70 -13.72 2.86
C ALA A 200 19.59 -13.44 3.91
N GLU A 201 19.38 -14.37 4.86
CA GLU A 201 18.32 -14.24 5.87
C GLU A 201 18.78 -13.57 7.18
N ASP A 202 20.10 -13.39 7.35
CA ASP A 202 20.75 -12.84 8.54
C ASP A 202 20.70 -11.30 8.60
N PHE A 203 20.42 -10.65 7.47
CA PHE A 203 20.24 -9.21 7.42
C PHE A 203 19.03 -8.74 8.24
N THR A 204 19.23 -7.71 9.06
CA THR A 204 18.17 -7.11 9.89
C THR A 204 17.95 -5.65 9.50
N PRO A 205 16.86 -5.32 8.79
CA PRO A 205 16.56 -3.93 8.44
C PRO A 205 16.12 -3.11 9.66
N SER A 206 16.28 -1.79 9.59
CA SER A 206 15.71 -0.86 10.55
C SER A 206 14.18 -0.85 10.45
N MET A 207 13.50 -1.29 11.51
CA MET A 207 12.03 -1.47 11.54
C MET A 207 11.25 -0.18 11.80
N ARG A 208 11.71 0.95 11.28
CA ARG A 208 10.97 2.22 11.42
C ARG A 208 9.60 2.09 10.75
N LYS A 209 8.54 2.52 11.43
CA LYS A 209 7.19 2.56 10.85
C LYS A 209 7.13 3.69 9.83
N HIS A 210 6.95 3.34 8.56
CA HIS A 210 6.70 4.30 7.49
C HIS A 210 5.19 4.51 7.32
N ASN A 211 4.76 5.74 6.98
CA ASN A 211 3.36 6.12 6.74
C ASN A 211 2.39 6.04 7.94
N VAL A 212 2.74 6.62 9.09
CA VAL A 212 1.76 6.87 10.16
C VAL A 212 0.74 7.89 9.65
N GLY A 213 -0.49 7.45 9.41
CA GLY A 213 -1.52 8.20 8.69
C GLY A 213 -2.15 9.34 9.49
N VAL A 214 -1.34 10.30 9.90
CA VAL A 214 -1.77 11.50 10.64
C VAL A 214 -2.23 12.57 9.66
N GLU A 215 -3.38 13.19 9.94
CA GLU A 215 -3.88 14.33 9.17
C GLU A 215 -3.80 15.60 10.02
N PHE A 216 -3.37 16.68 9.38
CA PHE A 216 -3.28 17.99 10.00
C PHE A 216 -4.31 18.94 9.40
N ARG A 217 -4.94 19.77 10.23
CA ARG A 217 -5.89 20.83 9.84
C ARG A 217 -5.21 21.84 8.91
N HIS A 218 -3.99 22.23 9.24
CA HIS A 218 -3.16 23.18 8.49
C HIS A 218 -1.78 22.57 8.20
N ARG A 219 -1.52 22.24 6.93
CA ARG A 219 -0.23 21.67 6.49
C ARG A 219 0.94 22.65 6.61
N GLY A 220 0.71 23.94 6.34
CA GLY A 220 1.75 24.97 6.48
C GLY A 220 2.20 25.13 7.94
N LEU A 221 1.24 25.13 8.88
CA LEU A 221 1.53 25.13 10.31
C LEU A 221 2.31 23.89 10.74
N GLN A 222 1.94 22.71 10.23
CA GLN A 222 2.66 21.48 10.53
C GLN A 222 4.11 21.54 10.04
N LYS A 223 4.34 22.02 8.82
CA LYS A 223 5.67 22.20 8.26
C LYS A 223 6.52 23.16 9.12
N ALA A 224 5.95 24.29 9.53
CA ALA A 224 6.63 25.24 10.42
C ALA A 224 6.96 24.65 11.80
N LEU A 225 6.07 23.83 12.37
CA LEU A 225 6.29 23.10 13.61
C LEU A 225 7.41 22.06 13.48
N ASP A 226 7.48 21.33 12.36
CA ASP A 226 8.50 20.30 12.11
C ASP A 226 9.90 20.91 11.89
N GLU A 227 9.94 22.08 11.25
CA GLU A 227 11.17 22.83 10.99
C GLU A 227 11.56 23.77 12.13
N GLY A 228 10.78 23.82 13.22
CA GLY A 228 11.04 24.66 14.39
C GLY A 228 10.94 26.17 14.14
N ARG A 229 10.28 26.60 13.05
CA ARG A 229 10.21 28.02 12.62
C ARG A 229 9.25 28.89 13.42
N LEU A 230 8.52 28.32 14.38
CA LEU A 230 7.56 29.06 15.21
C LEU A 230 8.20 29.70 16.45
N ILE A 231 9.43 29.32 16.78
CA ILE A 231 10.18 29.87 17.89
C ILE A 231 11.42 30.57 17.29
N PRO A 232 11.67 31.85 17.62
CA PRO A 232 12.93 32.49 17.26
C PRO A 232 14.09 31.79 17.97
N GLY A 233 15.07 31.29 17.22
CA GLY A 233 16.27 30.64 17.76
C GLY A 233 17.24 30.24 16.66
N GLU A 234 18.53 30.12 17.00
CA GLU A 234 19.55 29.69 16.03
C GLU A 234 19.33 28.23 15.60
N PRO A 235 19.51 27.92 14.30
CA PRO A 235 19.43 26.55 13.81
C PRO A 235 20.41 25.63 14.56
N GLY A 236 19.90 24.65 15.30
CA GLY A 236 20.72 23.68 16.03
C GLY A 236 20.96 23.97 17.52
N ALA A 237 20.49 25.10 18.05
CA ALA A 237 20.51 25.35 19.49
C ALA A 237 19.47 24.47 20.23
N PRO A 238 19.79 23.90 21.41
CA PRO A 238 18.81 23.15 22.19
C PRO A 238 17.63 24.06 22.55
N LYS A 239 16.40 23.62 22.28
CA LYS A 239 15.16 24.35 22.63
C LYS A 239 15.09 24.52 24.14
N SER A 240 15.64 25.61 24.68
CA SER A 240 15.92 25.77 26.11
C SER A 240 14.68 25.99 26.97
N SER A 241 13.55 26.38 26.39
CA SER A 241 12.30 26.62 27.12
C SER A 241 11.34 25.43 27.04
N ARG A 242 11.20 24.69 28.15
CA ARG A 242 10.17 23.65 28.33
C ARG A 242 8.75 24.17 28.07
N PHE A 243 8.50 25.45 28.33
CA PHE A 243 7.22 26.11 28.07
C PHE A 243 6.91 26.19 26.57
N LEU A 244 7.87 26.60 25.74
CA LEU A 244 7.67 26.69 24.29
C LEU A 244 7.51 25.31 23.64
N GLN A 245 8.23 24.29 24.13
CA GLN A 245 8.03 22.90 23.71
C GLN A 245 6.61 22.41 24.05
N THR A 246 6.08 22.83 25.21
CA THR A 246 4.71 22.52 25.62
C THR A 246 3.70 23.17 24.66
N ILE A 247 3.87 24.44 24.32
CA ILE A 247 3.02 25.15 23.36
C ILE A 247 3.06 24.50 21.97
N GLU A 248 4.25 24.17 21.45
CA GLU A 248 4.37 23.44 20.17
C GLU A 248 3.63 22.09 20.22
N GLY A 249 3.71 21.37 21.34
CA GLY A 249 2.95 20.15 21.59
C GLY A 249 1.43 20.38 21.50
N TRP A 250 0.92 21.41 22.17
CA TRP A 250 -0.50 21.79 22.09
C TRP A 250 -0.92 22.21 20.68
N LEU A 251 -0.11 23.01 19.99
CA LEU A 251 -0.38 23.42 18.61
C LEU A 251 -0.38 22.20 17.67
N ARG A 252 0.52 21.24 17.85
CA ARG A 252 0.48 19.97 17.10
C ARG A 252 -0.83 19.23 17.34
N ILE A 253 -1.27 19.10 18.60
CA ILE A 253 -2.53 18.43 18.96
C ILE A 253 -3.74 19.15 18.37
N LEU A 254 -3.82 20.48 18.50
CA LEU A 254 -4.90 21.29 17.93
C LEU A 254 -4.90 21.23 16.41
N ASN A 255 -3.71 21.14 15.81
CA ASN A 255 -3.54 20.97 14.38
C ASN A 255 -3.86 19.54 13.91
N LEU A 256 -4.08 18.56 14.80
CA LEU A 256 -4.56 17.24 14.37
C LEU A 256 -6.00 17.34 13.90
N LYS A 257 -6.27 16.72 12.74
CA LYS A 257 -7.62 16.49 12.27
C LYS A 257 -8.16 15.22 12.93
N PRO A 258 -9.39 15.22 13.48
CA PRO A 258 -10.01 14.02 14.00
C PRO A 258 -9.97 12.91 12.95
N THR A 259 -9.53 11.72 13.36
CA THR A 259 -9.55 10.57 12.45
C THR A 259 -11.00 10.19 12.19
N PRO A 260 -11.48 10.21 10.93
CA PRO A 260 -12.83 9.75 10.64
C PRO A 260 -12.97 8.28 11.08
N ARG A 261 -14.14 7.94 11.61
CA ARG A 261 -14.49 6.58 12.01
C ARG A 261 -15.54 6.03 11.05
N MET A 262 -15.48 4.73 10.80
CA MET A 262 -16.53 3.99 10.11
C MET A 262 -17.69 3.76 11.08
N ALA A 263 -18.94 3.84 10.61
CA ALA A 263 -20.08 3.42 11.42
C ALA A 263 -20.03 1.90 11.69
N SER A 264 -20.41 1.48 12.90
CA SER A 264 -20.38 0.06 13.31
C SER A 264 -21.24 -0.82 12.39
N ASP A 265 -22.43 -0.36 12.02
CA ASP A 265 -23.33 -1.08 11.10
C ASP A 265 -22.73 -1.22 9.70
N THR A 266 -21.95 -0.22 9.24
CA THR A 266 -21.21 -0.30 7.97
C THR A 266 -20.13 -1.36 8.04
N ARG A 267 -19.40 -1.47 9.15
CA ARG A 267 -18.41 -2.55 9.35
C ARG A 267 -19.08 -3.91 9.26
N MET A 268 -20.17 -4.13 10.00
CA MET A 268 -20.89 -5.41 9.99
C MET A 268 -21.39 -5.77 8.58
N ARG A 269 -22.00 -4.83 7.86
CA ARG A 269 -22.46 -5.05 6.48
C ARG A 269 -21.32 -5.41 5.52
N LEU A 270 -20.17 -4.75 5.65
CA LEU A 270 -19.00 -5.06 4.81
C LEU A 270 -18.43 -6.44 5.14
N MET A 271 -18.39 -6.82 6.41
CA MET A 271 -17.93 -8.15 6.82
C MET A 271 -18.80 -9.26 6.23
N ASP A 272 -20.13 -9.10 6.31
CA ASP A 272 -21.09 -10.02 5.69
C ASP A 272 -20.90 -10.08 4.17
N ALA A 273 -20.79 -8.92 3.52
CA ALA A 273 -20.58 -8.84 2.07
C ALA A 273 -19.24 -9.44 1.59
N TYR A 274 -18.21 -9.45 2.44
CA TYR A 274 -16.92 -10.09 2.13
C TYR A 274 -16.84 -11.56 2.54
N ALA A 275 -17.79 -12.07 3.34
CA ALA A 275 -17.68 -13.39 3.97
C ALA A 275 -17.38 -14.50 2.97
N HIS A 276 -18.11 -14.52 1.85
CA HIS A 276 -17.92 -15.51 0.79
C HIS A 276 -16.54 -15.41 0.11
N ASP A 277 -16.07 -14.19 -0.23
CA ASP A 277 -14.76 -13.99 -0.86
C ASP A 277 -13.62 -14.39 0.10
N VAL A 278 -13.75 -14.06 1.38
CA VAL A 278 -12.78 -14.43 2.43
C VAL A 278 -12.72 -15.94 2.64
N GLU A 279 -13.86 -16.63 2.62
CA GLU A 279 -13.93 -18.09 2.70
C GLU A 279 -13.21 -18.75 1.51
N LEU A 280 -13.51 -18.31 0.29
CA LEU A 280 -12.86 -18.81 -0.92
C LEU A 280 -11.35 -18.52 -0.91
N LEU A 281 -10.95 -17.31 -0.49
CA LEU A 281 -9.54 -16.95 -0.34
C LEU A 281 -8.84 -17.82 0.72
N GLY A 282 -9.48 -18.10 1.85
CA GLY A 282 -8.92 -18.94 2.90
C GLY A 282 -8.66 -20.36 2.40
N ARG A 283 -9.59 -20.93 1.63
CA ARG A 283 -9.41 -22.22 0.95
C ARG A 283 -8.28 -22.18 -0.07
N LEU A 284 -8.24 -21.15 -0.92
CA LEU A 284 -7.21 -20.97 -1.94
C LEU A 284 -5.79 -20.88 -1.36
N LEU A 285 -5.67 -20.21 -0.20
CA LEU A 285 -4.39 -20.00 0.48
C LEU A 285 -4.06 -21.09 1.52
N GLU A 286 -4.98 -22.01 1.78
CA GLU A 286 -4.87 -23.02 2.83
C GLU A 286 -4.59 -22.38 4.21
N ARG A 287 -5.32 -21.29 4.53
CA ARG A 287 -5.16 -20.49 5.75
C ARG A 287 -6.51 -20.13 6.37
N ASP A 288 -6.58 -20.13 7.69
CA ASP A 288 -7.74 -19.61 8.41
C ASP A 288 -7.75 -18.07 8.35
N LEU A 289 -8.75 -17.50 7.70
CA LEU A 289 -9.01 -16.07 7.62
C LEU A 289 -10.29 -15.67 8.37
N SER A 290 -10.89 -16.58 9.15
CA SER A 290 -12.13 -16.34 9.90
C SER A 290 -12.03 -15.16 10.85
N THR A 291 -10.82 -14.83 11.32
CA THR A 291 -10.58 -13.64 12.15
C THR A 291 -10.91 -12.33 11.45
N TRP A 292 -10.91 -12.28 10.11
CA TRP A 292 -11.34 -11.10 9.38
C TRP A 292 -12.86 -10.88 9.41
N LEU A 293 -13.61 -11.91 9.77
CA LEU A 293 -15.07 -11.93 9.86
C LEU A 293 -15.57 -11.84 11.31
N ARG A 294 -14.69 -11.65 12.30
CA ARG A 294 -15.06 -11.40 13.70
C ARG A 294 -15.14 -9.90 13.96
N GLY A 295 -16.20 -9.45 14.63
CA GLY A 295 -16.57 -8.02 14.78
C GLY A 295 -15.64 -7.20 15.68
N ASP A 296 -14.56 -7.80 16.17
CA ASP A 296 -13.65 -7.16 17.10
C ASP A 296 -12.81 -6.11 16.37
N ALA A 297 -13.16 -4.85 16.58
CA ALA A 297 -12.37 -3.72 16.14
C ALA A 297 -10.99 -3.77 16.82
N ARG A 298 -9.91 -3.78 16.03
CA ARG A 298 -8.59 -3.33 16.48
C ARG A 298 -8.44 -1.83 16.30
#